data_AF-A0A645HE69-F1
#
_entry.id   AF-A0A645HE69-F1
#
_cell.length_a   1.000
_cell.length_b   1.000
_cell.length_c   1.000
_cell.angle_alpha   90.00
_cell.angle_beta   90.00
_cell.angle_gamma   90.00
#
_symmetry.space_group_name_H-M   'P 1'
#
loop_
_entity.id
_entity.type
_entity.pdbx_description
1 polymer ?
#
loop_
_entity_poly.entity_id
_entity_poly.type
_entity_poly.pdbx_seq_one_letter_code
_entity_poly.pdbx_strand_id
1 'polypeptide(L)'
;MTTLAGGGAAYLPFSVLSCPAHPNAGTVDIWSGTYGMWKQKGIVNRNEGTGWIFGSRSDTPPDWCNVTILPNRAKSPGRTFVLADTLRSAAVGGTNIGKQFYYYFPGEPAENSGVGLAHGGRANCGFLDGHVGSMDKDELNQGPVKLTYYVDGNSIGKTI
;
A
#
# COMPACT_ATOMS: atom_id res chain seq x y z
N MET A 1 -7.45 -21.48 -14.57
CA MET A 1 -6.49 -20.36 -14.72
C MET A 1 -7.17 -19.32 -15.59
N THR A 2 -7.36 -18.10 -15.11
CA THR A 2 -8.08 -17.05 -15.88
C THR A 2 -7.24 -16.65 -17.09
N THR A 3 -7.83 -16.69 -18.28
CA THR A 3 -7.18 -16.31 -19.53
C THR A 3 -7.12 -14.78 -19.66
N LEU A 4 -5.98 -14.25 -20.08
CA LEU A 4 -5.87 -12.85 -20.47
C LEU A 4 -6.69 -12.59 -21.75
N ALA A 5 -7.04 -11.33 -22.02
CA ALA A 5 -7.80 -10.95 -23.21
C ALA A 5 -7.17 -11.43 -24.55
N GLY A 6 -5.86 -11.71 -24.56
CA GLY A 6 -5.13 -12.26 -25.70
C GLY A 6 -5.01 -13.79 -25.73
N GLY A 7 -5.76 -14.54 -24.91
CA GLY A 7 -5.72 -16.01 -24.89
C GLY A 7 -4.50 -16.63 -24.19
N GLY A 8 -3.54 -15.81 -23.74
CA GLY A 8 -2.42 -16.26 -22.92
C GLY A 8 -2.87 -16.66 -21.51
N ALA A 9 -2.27 -17.71 -20.97
CA ALA A 9 -2.37 -18.02 -19.54
C ALA A 9 -1.79 -16.84 -18.74
N ALA A 10 -2.56 -16.30 -17.79
CA ALA A 10 -2.01 -15.32 -16.88
C ALA A 10 -0.85 -15.97 -16.09
N TYR A 11 0.31 -15.32 -16.07
CA TYR A 11 1.51 -15.80 -15.35
C TYR A 11 1.20 -16.04 -13.86
N LEU A 12 0.33 -15.20 -13.28
CA LEU A 12 -0.22 -15.34 -11.94
C LEU A 12 -1.74 -15.12 -11.98
N PRO A 13 -2.55 -15.92 -11.25
CA PRO A 13 -3.97 -15.65 -11.14
C PRO A 13 -4.21 -14.39 -10.30
N PHE A 14 -5.15 -13.53 -10.70
CA PHE A 14 -5.47 -12.28 -9.97
C PHE A 14 -5.79 -12.47 -8.48
N SER A 15 -6.24 -13.67 -8.10
CA SER A 15 -6.48 -14.00 -6.69
C SER A 15 -5.25 -13.87 -5.79
N VAL A 16 -4.03 -14.00 -6.34
CA VAL A 16 -2.79 -13.84 -5.55
C VAL A 16 -2.43 -12.39 -5.29
N LEU A 17 -3.05 -11.44 -6.01
CA LEU A 17 -2.84 -10.01 -5.80
C LEU A 17 -3.63 -9.48 -4.61
N SER A 18 -4.51 -10.31 -4.03
CA SER A 18 -5.40 -9.97 -2.93
C SER A 18 -5.08 -10.81 -1.69
N CYS A 19 -5.29 -10.22 -0.53
CA CYS A 19 -5.22 -10.96 0.73
C CYS A 19 -6.44 -11.90 0.85
N PRO A 20 -6.27 -13.21 1.12
CA PRO A 20 -7.39 -14.14 1.25
C PRO A 20 -8.35 -13.85 2.39
N ALA A 21 -7.92 -13.09 3.40
CA ALA A 21 -8.76 -12.72 4.54
C ALA A 21 -9.78 -11.61 4.23
N HIS A 22 -9.75 -11.07 3.00
CA HIS A 22 -10.65 -9.99 2.60
C HIS A 22 -12.05 -10.48 2.18
N PRO A 23 -13.11 -9.67 2.40
CA PRO A 23 -14.49 -10.00 2.03
C PRO A 23 -14.68 -10.36 0.54
N ASN A 24 -13.80 -9.87 -0.33
CA ASN A 24 -13.84 -10.12 -1.78
C ASN A 24 -12.51 -10.71 -2.29
N ALA A 25 -11.89 -11.58 -1.49
CA ALA A 25 -10.62 -12.22 -1.84
C ALA A 25 -10.61 -12.70 -3.30
N GLY A 26 -9.66 -12.17 -4.07
CA GLY A 26 -9.43 -12.50 -5.47
C GLY A 26 -10.43 -11.97 -6.49
N THR A 27 -11.34 -11.10 -6.08
CA THR A 27 -12.04 -10.20 -6.99
C THR A 27 -11.26 -8.89 -7.08
N VAL A 28 -10.71 -8.63 -8.26
CA VAL A 28 -9.99 -7.39 -8.56
C VAL A 28 -10.88 -6.54 -9.48
N ASP A 29 -11.06 -5.28 -9.12
CA ASP A 29 -11.60 -4.25 -10.00
C ASP A 29 -10.60 -3.09 -10.11
N ILE A 30 -10.89 -2.09 -10.95
CA ILE A 30 -9.97 -0.97 -11.20
C ILE A 30 -9.67 -0.13 -9.95
N TRP A 31 -10.51 -0.21 -8.91
CA TRP A 31 -10.42 0.55 -7.67
C TRP A 31 -10.08 -0.30 -6.44
N SER A 32 -10.18 -1.63 -6.50
CA SER A 32 -10.10 -2.48 -5.31
C SER A 32 -9.65 -3.91 -5.61
N GLY A 33 -9.17 -4.59 -4.56
CA GLY A 33 -8.83 -6.01 -4.63
C GLY A 33 -7.35 -6.32 -4.85
N THR A 34 -6.46 -5.33 -4.73
CA THR A 34 -5.01 -5.55 -4.71
C THR A 34 -4.37 -4.94 -3.47
N TYR A 35 -3.17 -5.43 -3.10
CA TYR A 35 -2.26 -4.68 -2.24
C TYR A 35 -2.05 -3.25 -2.75
N GLY A 36 -1.82 -2.30 -1.84
CA GLY A 36 -1.65 -0.89 -2.19
C GLY A 36 -0.20 -0.48 -2.30
N MET A 37 0.11 0.32 -3.32
CA MET A 37 1.43 0.92 -3.49
C MET A 37 1.53 2.31 -2.82
N TRP A 38 2.70 2.66 -2.29
CA TRP A 38 2.95 4.01 -1.82
C TRP A 38 2.90 4.98 -3.01
N LYS A 39 1.97 5.93 -2.96
CA LYS A 39 1.90 7.04 -3.90
C LYS A 39 2.63 8.26 -3.34
N GLN A 40 3.31 9.03 -4.19
CA GLN A 40 4.34 10.05 -3.88
C GLN A 40 4.14 10.90 -2.61
N LYS A 41 2.91 11.23 -2.23
CA LYS A 41 2.60 12.07 -1.09
C LYS A 41 3.21 11.55 0.21
N GLY A 42 3.76 12.47 1.00
CA GLY A 42 4.44 12.21 2.26
C GLY A 42 5.95 12.02 2.13
N ILE A 43 6.51 12.02 0.91
CA ILE A 43 7.95 11.81 0.67
C ILE A 43 8.81 12.91 1.28
N VAL A 44 8.33 14.16 1.30
CA VAL A 44 9.09 15.31 1.83
C VAL A 44 9.55 15.06 3.26
N ASN A 45 8.67 14.50 4.10
CA ASN A 45 8.96 14.23 5.52
C ASN A 45 9.75 12.93 5.77
N ARG A 46 10.01 12.14 4.72
CA ARG A 46 10.54 10.76 4.81
C ARG A 46 11.84 10.54 4.05
N ASN A 47 12.19 11.47 3.17
CA ASN A 47 13.35 11.42 2.30
C ASN A 47 14.69 11.21 3.03
N GLU A 48 14.79 11.61 4.31
CA GLU A 48 15.98 11.37 5.12
C GLU A 48 16.30 9.88 5.24
N GLY A 49 15.28 9.05 5.49
CA GLY A 49 15.41 7.60 5.64
C GLY A 49 15.16 6.83 4.34
N THR A 50 14.19 7.26 3.52
CA THR A 50 13.81 6.55 2.29
C THR A 50 14.68 6.93 1.11
N GLY A 51 15.22 8.16 1.09
CA GLY A 51 15.73 8.80 -0.12
C GLY A 51 14.59 9.36 -0.99
N TRP A 52 14.93 10.10 -2.05
CA TRP A 52 13.97 10.69 -2.99
C TRP A 52 13.52 9.66 -4.03
N ILE A 53 12.86 8.59 -3.57
CA ILE A 53 12.50 7.43 -4.40
C ILE A 53 11.48 7.75 -5.50
N PHE A 54 10.72 8.85 -5.40
CA PHE A 54 9.82 9.29 -6.48
C PHE A 54 10.47 10.29 -7.44
N GLY A 55 11.76 10.58 -7.24
CA GLY A 55 12.49 11.55 -8.03
C GLY A 55 12.06 13.02 -7.87
N SER A 56 11.09 13.29 -6.99
CA SER A 56 10.52 14.62 -6.70
C SER A 56 10.84 15.05 -5.28
N ARG A 57 10.96 16.37 -5.05
CA ARG A 57 11.08 17.00 -3.72
C ARG A 57 9.77 17.63 -3.23
N SER A 58 8.66 17.25 -3.85
CA SER A 58 7.32 17.74 -3.54
C SER A 58 6.40 16.55 -3.27
N ASP A 59 5.35 16.78 -2.48
CA ASP A 59 4.28 15.82 -2.26
C ASP A 59 3.24 15.80 -3.40
N THR A 60 3.32 16.77 -4.31
CA THR A 60 2.48 16.85 -5.51
C THR A 60 3.22 16.22 -6.68
N PRO A 61 2.73 15.11 -7.27
CA PRO A 61 3.31 14.57 -8.48
C PRO A 61 3.02 15.52 -9.66
N PRO A 62 3.94 15.63 -10.64
CA PRO A 62 3.68 16.35 -11.89
C PRO A 62 2.48 15.76 -12.65
N ASP A 63 2.28 14.45 -12.52
CA ASP A 63 1.15 13.71 -13.08
C ASP A 63 0.64 12.70 -12.04
N TRP A 64 -0.63 12.82 -11.66
CA TRP A 64 -1.29 11.96 -10.69
C TRP A 64 -1.48 10.51 -11.14
N CYS A 65 -1.41 10.26 -12.45
CA CYS A 65 -1.54 8.97 -13.08
C CYS A 65 -0.18 8.29 -13.31
N ASN A 66 0.91 9.05 -13.31
CA ASN A 66 2.25 8.57 -13.65
C ASN A 66 3.24 8.86 -12.52
N VAL A 67 3.20 8.00 -11.49
CA VAL A 67 4.15 8.05 -10.36
C VAL A 67 5.10 6.86 -10.47
N THR A 68 6.40 7.15 -10.53
CA THR A 68 7.44 6.13 -10.68
C THR A 68 8.29 6.04 -9.42
N ILE A 69 8.54 4.81 -8.98
CA ILE A 69 9.52 4.51 -7.94
C ILE A 69 10.89 4.27 -8.61
N LEU A 70 11.93 4.92 -8.08
CA LEU A 70 13.31 4.90 -8.53
C LEU A 70 14.16 4.22 -7.44
N PRO A 71 14.35 2.88 -7.47
CA PRO A 71 15.06 2.15 -6.42
C PRO A 71 16.50 2.61 -6.21
N ASN A 72 17.16 3.10 -7.28
CA ASN A 72 18.52 3.64 -7.21
C ASN A 72 18.65 4.94 -6.39
N ARG A 73 17.53 5.56 -6.00
CA ARG A 73 17.50 6.73 -5.12
C ARG A 73 17.19 6.36 -3.67
N ALA A 74 17.01 5.08 -3.37
CA ALA A 74 16.70 4.62 -2.02
C ALA A 74 17.94 4.70 -1.12
N LYS A 75 17.76 5.19 0.12
CA LYS A 75 18.81 5.17 1.15
C LYS A 75 18.78 3.90 2.00
N SER A 76 17.58 3.34 2.21
CA SER A 76 17.36 2.17 3.07
C SER A 76 16.42 1.18 2.39
N PRO A 77 16.79 0.55 1.26
CA PRO A 77 15.87 -0.25 0.45
C PRO A 77 15.24 -1.41 1.23
N GLY A 78 16.02 -2.17 1.99
CA GLY A 78 15.52 -3.26 2.84
C GLY A 78 14.78 -2.83 4.12
N ARG A 79 14.50 -1.53 4.29
CA ARG A 79 13.62 -1.02 5.35
C ARG A 79 12.51 -0.11 4.81
N THR A 80 12.54 0.18 3.51
CA THR A 80 11.56 1.06 2.86
C THR A 80 10.51 0.19 2.19
N PHE A 81 9.40 -0.04 2.88
CA PHE A 81 8.25 -0.68 2.27
C PHE A 81 7.55 0.26 1.29
N VAL A 82 7.09 -0.29 0.16
CA VAL A 82 6.41 0.46 -0.90
C VAL A 82 5.13 -0.23 -1.36
N LEU A 83 4.93 -1.50 -0.99
CA LEU A 83 3.70 -2.24 -1.17
C LEU A 83 3.22 -2.69 0.22
N ALA A 84 1.91 -2.64 0.48
CA ALA A 84 1.37 -3.11 1.75
C ALA A 84 -0.05 -3.66 1.59
N ASP A 85 -0.48 -4.47 2.56
CA ASP A 85 -1.90 -4.63 2.84
C ASP A 85 -2.55 -3.26 3.02
N THR A 86 -3.70 -3.06 2.41
CA THR A 86 -4.49 -1.83 2.55
C THR A 86 -5.94 -2.16 2.85
N LEU A 87 -6.60 -1.22 3.51
CA LEU A 87 -8.02 -1.31 3.84
C LEU A 87 -8.69 0.03 3.57
N ARG A 88 -9.85 0.01 2.94
CA ARG A 88 -10.83 1.09 3.01
C ARG A 88 -11.45 1.10 4.40
N SER A 89 -11.40 2.26 5.04
CA SER A 89 -11.97 2.51 6.36
C SER A 89 -13.50 2.57 6.33
N ALA A 90 -14.13 2.40 7.48
CA ALA A 90 -15.56 2.52 7.71
C ALA A 90 -16.11 3.91 7.33
N ALA A 91 -15.25 4.95 7.29
CA ALA A 91 -15.62 6.28 6.85
C ALA A 91 -16.10 6.34 5.40
N VAL A 92 -15.71 5.37 4.55
CA VAL A 92 -16.20 5.27 3.17
C VAL A 92 -17.69 4.90 3.11
N GLY A 93 -18.20 4.22 4.13
CA GLY A 93 -19.56 3.69 4.17
C GLY A 93 -19.85 2.58 3.14
N GLY A 94 -20.99 1.92 3.29
CA GLY A 94 -21.53 1.01 2.28
C GLY A 94 -20.69 -0.25 2.00
N THR A 95 -20.73 -0.72 0.76
CA THR A 95 -20.15 -2.02 0.38
C THR A 95 -18.63 -2.03 0.27
N ASN A 96 -17.98 -0.87 0.37
CA ASN A 96 -16.54 -0.71 0.18
C ASN A 96 -15.72 -0.80 1.47
N ILE A 97 -16.39 -0.84 2.64
CA ILE A 97 -15.73 -0.97 3.94
C ILE A 97 -14.90 -2.25 3.96
N GLY A 98 -13.66 -2.16 4.40
CA GLY A 98 -12.77 -3.30 4.51
C GLY A 98 -12.49 -3.95 3.16
N LYS A 99 -12.53 -3.22 2.03
CA LYS A 99 -11.92 -3.66 0.75
C LYS A 99 -10.48 -3.15 0.65
N GLN A 100 -9.63 -3.88 -0.06
CA GLN A 100 -8.27 -3.41 -0.36
C GLN A 100 -8.30 -2.25 -1.36
N PHE A 101 -7.29 -1.39 -1.30
CA PHE A 101 -7.16 -0.21 -2.16
C PHE A 101 -5.76 -0.11 -2.78
N TYR A 102 -5.71 0.24 -4.06
CA TYR A 102 -4.52 0.10 -4.90
C TYR A 102 -3.36 1.06 -4.55
N TYR A 103 -3.58 2.05 -3.69
CA TYR A 103 -2.52 2.90 -3.17
C TYR A 103 -2.73 3.34 -1.73
N TYR A 104 -1.69 3.87 -1.10
CA TYR A 104 -1.79 4.52 0.20
C TYR A 104 -0.87 5.75 0.27
N PHE A 105 -1.17 6.62 1.24
CA PHE A 105 -0.26 7.66 1.69
C PHE A 105 0.21 7.32 3.11
N PRO A 106 1.50 7.43 3.43
CA PRO A 106 1.98 7.06 4.77
C PRO A 106 1.50 8.00 5.87
N GLY A 107 1.11 9.23 5.50
CA GLY A 107 0.83 10.32 6.43
C GLY A 107 -0.65 10.54 6.75
N GLU A 108 -1.54 10.08 5.88
CA GLU A 108 -2.94 10.51 5.84
C GLU A 108 -3.79 9.48 5.07
N PRO A 109 -5.13 9.55 5.17
CA PRO A 109 -6.01 8.71 4.37
C PRO A 109 -5.86 8.97 2.86
N ALA A 110 -5.80 7.89 2.08
CA ALA A 110 -5.93 7.89 0.63
C ALA A 110 -7.37 7.46 0.27
N GLU A 111 -8.25 8.40 -0.09
CA GLU A 111 -9.67 8.10 -0.41
C GLU A 111 -10.37 7.21 0.63
N ASN A 112 -10.28 7.62 1.91
CA ASN A 112 -10.78 6.85 3.06
C ASN A 112 -10.13 5.46 3.21
N SER A 113 -8.89 5.27 2.75
CA SER A 113 -8.12 4.03 2.93
C SER A 113 -6.71 4.32 3.47
N GLY A 114 -6.03 3.27 3.91
CA GLY A 114 -4.63 3.33 4.33
C GLY A 114 -4.02 1.94 4.42
N VAL A 115 -2.79 1.85 4.96
CA VAL A 115 -2.17 0.56 5.28
C VAL A 115 -3.05 -0.19 6.29
N GLY A 116 -3.37 -1.43 5.96
CA GLY A 116 -4.38 -2.24 6.64
C GLY A 116 -3.77 -3.27 7.57
N LEU A 117 -4.07 -3.18 8.86
CA LEU A 117 -3.58 -4.12 9.87
C LEU A 117 -4.52 -5.33 10.05
N ALA A 118 -4.86 -5.97 8.93
CA ALA A 118 -5.85 -7.05 8.88
C ALA A 118 -5.36 -8.36 9.54
N HIS A 119 -4.05 -8.54 9.72
CA HIS A 119 -3.45 -9.79 10.18
C HIS A 119 -3.05 -9.71 11.66
N GLY A 120 -4.05 -9.70 12.55
CA GLY A 120 -3.80 -9.66 14.00
C GLY A 120 -3.06 -8.39 14.44
N GLY A 121 -3.39 -7.25 13.82
CA GLY A 121 -2.70 -5.97 14.09
C GLY A 121 -1.44 -5.77 13.26
N ARG A 122 -1.20 -6.60 12.23
CA ARG A 122 -0.05 -6.50 11.32
C ARG A 122 -0.48 -6.36 9.87
N ALA A 123 0.39 -5.78 9.06
CA ALA A 123 0.31 -5.72 7.61
C ALA A 123 1.47 -6.50 6.99
N ASN A 124 1.23 -7.20 5.89
CA ASN A 124 2.29 -7.68 5.02
C ASN A 124 2.77 -6.52 4.15
N CYS A 125 4.08 -6.37 4.06
CA CYS A 125 4.74 -5.27 3.39
C CYS A 125 5.80 -5.79 2.42
N GLY A 126 5.77 -5.28 1.18
CA GLY A 126 6.81 -5.49 0.18
C GLY A 126 7.80 -4.34 0.19
N PHE A 127 9.08 -4.66 0.30
CA PHE A 127 10.18 -3.72 0.42
C PHE A 127 10.87 -3.45 -0.90
N LEU A 128 11.57 -2.31 -0.99
CA LEU A 128 12.23 -1.86 -2.22
C LEU A 128 13.32 -2.80 -2.75
N ASP A 129 13.95 -3.60 -1.88
CA ASP A 129 14.93 -4.62 -2.27
C ASP A 129 14.28 -5.95 -2.69
N GLY A 130 12.95 -6.06 -2.61
CA GLY A 130 12.18 -7.21 -3.07
C GLY A 130 11.80 -8.23 -1.99
N HIS A 131 12.23 -8.07 -0.74
CA HIS A 131 11.77 -8.96 0.33
C HIS A 131 10.36 -8.57 0.83
N VAL A 132 9.74 -9.50 1.55
CA VAL A 132 8.43 -9.30 2.20
C VAL A 132 8.60 -9.47 3.71
N GLY A 133 7.91 -8.64 4.49
CA GLY A 133 7.87 -8.73 5.94
C GLY A 133 6.48 -8.45 6.48
N SER A 134 6.14 -9.05 7.63
CA SER A 134 4.93 -8.74 8.38
C SER A 134 5.28 -7.76 9.48
N MET A 135 4.62 -6.60 9.52
CA MET A 135 4.93 -5.51 10.45
C MET A 135 3.70 -5.02 11.19
N ASP A 136 3.84 -4.71 12.47
CA ASP A 136 2.84 -3.96 13.23
C ASP A 136 2.97 -2.43 13.03
N LYS A 137 2.03 -1.67 13.61
CA LYS A 137 1.99 -0.21 13.50
C LYS A 137 3.27 0.46 14.01
N ASP A 138 3.87 -0.03 15.08
CA ASP A 138 5.00 0.63 15.74
C ASP A 138 6.27 0.38 14.94
N GLU A 139 6.46 -0.83 14.43
CA GLU A 139 7.52 -1.17 13.48
C GLU A 139 7.42 -0.31 12.20
N LEU A 140 6.20 -0.12 11.67
CA LEU A 140 5.95 0.68 10.46
C LEU A 140 6.24 2.18 10.69
N ASN A 141 5.99 2.69 11.89
CA ASN A 141 6.28 4.06 12.29
C ASN A 141 7.77 4.30 12.55
N GLN A 142 8.46 3.35 13.18
CA GLN A 142 9.90 3.46 13.49
C GLN A 142 10.79 3.24 12.24
N GLY A 143 10.23 2.71 11.15
CA GLY A 143 10.90 2.55 9.88
C GLY A 143 11.13 3.86 9.11
N PRO A 144 11.94 3.84 8.04
CA PRO A 144 12.18 4.98 7.14
C PRO A 144 10.90 5.61 6.58
N VAL A 145 9.88 4.79 6.31
CA VAL A 145 8.59 5.24 5.76
C VAL A 145 7.76 5.98 6.81
N LYS A 146 8.09 5.91 8.11
CA LYS A 146 7.41 6.65 9.18
C LYS A 146 5.89 6.67 9.00
N LEU A 147 5.27 5.50 8.96
CA LEU A 147 3.81 5.42 8.80
C LEU A 147 3.15 6.14 9.98
N THR A 148 2.23 7.06 9.73
CA THR A 148 1.48 7.74 10.80
C THR A 148 -0.01 7.53 10.68
N TYR A 149 -0.52 7.11 9.52
CA TYR A 149 -1.93 6.75 9.33
C TYR A 149 -2.07 5.30 8.90
N TYR A 150 -3.02 4.58 9.50
CA TYR A 150 -3.33 3.20 9.17
C TYR A 150 -4.83 2.91 9.38
N VAL A 151 -5.28 1.75 8.93
CA VAL A 151 -6.63 1.24 9.17
C VAL A 151 -6.51 -0.07 9.94
N ASP A 152 -7.19 -0.16 11.08
CA ASP A 152 -7.12 -1.34 11.94
C ASP A 152 -8.00 -2.51 11.42
N GLY A 153 -7.94 -3.66 12.08
CA GLY A 153 -8.73 -4.85 11.72
C GLY A 153 -10.24 -4.66 11.82
N ASN A 154 -10.73 -3.60 12.50
CA ASN A 154 -12.14 -3.23 12.54
C ASN A 154 -12.50 -2.24 11.43
N SER A 155 -11.61 -2.03 10.46
CA SER A 155 -11.73 -1.05 9.39
C SER A 155 -11.83 0.39 9.91
N ILE A 156 -11.27 0.73 11.07
CA ILE A 156 -11.26 2.10 11.59
C ILE A 156 -9.92 2.76 11.26
N GLY A 157 -9.96 3.92 10.60
CA GLY A 157 -8.78 4.74 10.35
C GLY A 157 -8.23 5.34 11.63
N LYS A 158 -6.92 5.22 11.85
CA LYS A 158 -6.21 5.64 13.06
C LYS A 158 -4.92 6.35 12.71
N THR A 159 -4.49 7.21 13.63
CA THR A 159 -3.18 7.85 13.62
C THR A 159 -2.33 7.26 14.74
N ILE A 160 -1.03 7.13 14.50
CA ILE A 160 -0.03 6.67 15.49
C ILE A 160 0.43 7.85 16.35
#